data_AF-A0A454A768-F1
#
_entry.id   AF-A0A454A768-F1
#
_cell.length_a   1.000
_cell.length_b   1.000
_cell.length_c   1.000
_cell.angle_alpha   90.00
_cell.angle_beta   90.00
_cell.angle_gamma   90.00
#
_symmetry.space_group_name_H-M   'P 1'
#
loop_
_entity.id
_entity.type
_entity.pdbx_description
1 polymer ?
#
loop_
_entity_poly.entity_id
_entity_poly.type
_entity_poly.pdbx_seq_one_letter_code
_entity_poly.pdbx_strand_id
1 'polypeptide(L)'
;MKNLLVKKPEVKDFFSKDKFPLNLVDGSYPIFISLKDRGIYAAHSIFICSDDELHAIKEHLSNIFNVNKDAIGNEGVIYDSGIVHHPLFRDAIEIQKTYSLIYTFTKSFKGNLIDLVTNSSFFVETIKSAGIKEPVPWDVFPELEPDTFGSLQGELEFWWESIWSPFWHSLSPDERNDFLVKNNATPQWREFIEFHC
;
A
#
# COMPACT_ATOMS: atom_id res chain seq x y z
N MET A 1 -10.98 43.64 7.70
CA MET A 1 -10.15 42.44 7.40
C MET A 1 -11.05 41.23 7.54
N LYS A 2 -11.36 40.53 6.44
CA LYS A 2 -12.07 39.24 6.50
C LYS A 2 -11.03 38.16 6.78
N ASN A 3 -11.05 37.59 7.97
CA ASN A 3 -10.35 36.33 8.24
C ASN A 3 -11.05 35.24 7.42
N LEU A 4 -10.47 34.86 6.29
CA LEU A 4 -10.81 33.63 5.59
C LEU A 4 -10.34 32.47 6.47
N LEU A 5 -11.29 31.75 7.08
CA LEU A 5 -11.03 30.42 7.63
C LEU A 5 -10.68 29.51 6.45
N VAL A 6 -9.38 29.28 6.24
CA VAL A 6 -8.91 28.29 5.27
C VAL A 6 -9.32 26.92 5.81
N LYS A 7 -10.21 26.22 5.10
CA LYS A 7 -10.59 24.84 5.44
C LYS A 7 -9.33 23.97 5.42
N LYS A 8 -9.11 23.16 6.45
CA LYS A 8 -8.06 22.13 6.42
C LYS A 8 -8.38 21.14 5.29
N PRO A 9 -7.43 20.84 4.39
CA PRO A 9 -7.63 19.82 3.36
C PRO A 9 -7.91 18.46 3.98
N GLU A 10 -8.97 17.80 3.53
CA GLU A 10 -9.24 16.39 3.79
C GLU A 10 -8.61 15.53 2.68
N VAL A 11 -8.40 14.24 2.93
CA VAL A 11 -7.88 13.28 1.92
C VAL A 11 -8.69 13.35 0.62
N LYS A 12 -10.01 13.54 0.72
CA LYS A 12 -10.94 13.67 -0.42
C LYS A 12 -10.61 14.86 -1.33
N ASP A 13 -10.04 15.92 -0.77
CA ASP A 13 -9.69 17.14 -1.51
C ASP A 13 -8.50 16.89 -2.48
N PHE A 14 -7.71 15.83 -2.26
CA PHE A 14 -6.62 15.42 -3.15
C PHE A 14 -7.06 14.49 -4.30
N PHE A 15 -8.24 13.85 -4.16
CA PHE A 15 -8.68 12.74 -5.00
C PHE A 15 -10.11 12.96 -5.50
N SER A 16 -10.27 13.88 -6.47
CA SER A 16 -11.57 14.20 -7.06
C SER A 16 -12.00 13.22 -8.16
N LYS A 17 -13.32 13.10 -8.36
CA LYS A 17 -13.94 12.17 -9.32
C LYS A 17 -13.39 12.27 -10.73
N ASP A 18 -13.23 13.50 -11.22
CA ASP A 18 -12.81 13.78 -12.59
C ASP A 18 -11.37 13.35 -12.88
N LYS A 19 -10.63 12.93 -11.84
CA LYS A 19 -9.21 12.59 -11.87
C LYS A 19 -8.93 11.12 -11.61
N PHE A 20 -9.93 10.23 -11.72
CA PHE A 20 -9.78 8.80 -11.42
C PHE A 20 -10.03 7.89 -12.62
N PRO A 21 -9.02 7.69 -13.49
CA PRO A 21 -9.07 6.75 -14.60
C PRO A 21 -8.59 5.34 -14.22
N LEU A 22 -8.61 4.97 -12.93
CA LEU A 22 -8.05 3.71 -12.43
C LEU A 22 -8.96 2.52 -12.70
N ASN A 23 -8.49 1.63 -13.57
CA ASN A 23 -9.00 0.26 -13.69
C ASN A 23 -8.06 -0.65 -12.91
N LEU A 24 -8.49 -1.11 -11.75
CA LEU A 24 -7.71 -2.05 -10.95
C LEU A 24 -7.98 -3.46 -11.49
N VAL A 25 -6.92 -4.14 -11.91
CA VAL A 25 -6.97 -5.58 -12.22
C VAL A 25 -6.64 -6.35 -10.95
N ASP A 26 -7.44 -7.36 -10.63
CA ASP A 26 -7.19 -8.24 -9.50
C ASP A 26 -6.01 -9.20 -9.77
N GLY A 27 -5.37 -9.72 -8.73
CA GLY A 27 -4.48 -10.89 -8.86
C GLY A 27 -2.98 -10.62 -9.00
N SER A 28 -2.44 -9.55 -8.40
CA SER A 28 -0.98 -9.41 -8.26
C SER A 28 -0.63 -8.59 -7.04
N TYR A 29 0.30 -9.07 -6.20
CA TYR A 29 0.85 -8.28 -5.11
C TYR A 29 1.76 -7.16 -5.64
N PRO A 30 1.73 -5.94 -5.07
CA PRO A 30 0.85 -5.50 -3.98
C PRO A 30 -0.61 -5.35 -4.41
N ILE A 31 -1.53 -5.68 -3.50
CA ILE A 31 -2.96 -5.50 -3.72
C ILE A 31 -3.32 -4.02 -3.62
N PHE A 32 -3.96 -3.50 -4.66
CA PHE A 32 -4.56 -2.17 -4.66
C PHE A 32 -6.08 -2.31 -4.61
N ILE A 33 -6.70 -1.65 -3.64
CA ILE A 33 -8.15 -1.60 -3.46
C ILE A 33 -8.69 -0.23 -3.84
N SER A 34 -9.86 -0.19 -4.48
CA SER A 34 -10.53 1.08 -4.78
C SER A 34 -11.11 1.69 -3.51
N LEU A 35 -10.87 2.98 -3.27
CA LEU A 35 -11.54 3.74 -2.19
C LEU A 35 -12.82 4.44 -2.66
N LYS A 36 -13.26 4.20 -3.90
CA LYS A 36 -14.36 4.92 -4.55
C LYS A 36 -15.67 4.83 -3.75
N ASP A 37 -15.96 3.69 -3.15
CA ASP A 37 -17.16 3.47 -2.33
C ASP A 37 -17.16 4.28 -1.02
N ARG A 38 -15.99 4.78 -0.62
CA ARG A 38 -15.80 5.70 0.52
C ARG A 38 -15.79 7.17 0.08
N GLY A 39 -16.10 7.45 -1.19
CA GLY A 39 -16.10 8.79 -1.77
C GLY A 39 -14.70 9.36 -2.01
N ILE A 40 -13.66 8.53 -1.98
CA ILE A 40 -12.28 8.90 -2.30
C ILE A 40 -11.93 8.29 -3.66
N TYR A 41 -11.64 9.12 -4.65
CA TYR A 41 -11.36 8.65 -6.00
C TYR A 41 -9.87 8.34 -6.16
N ALA A 42 -9.43 7.31 -5.43
CA ALA A 42 -8.06 6.80 -5.40
C ALA A 42 -8.06 5.29 -5.13
N ALA A 43 -6.92 4.65 -5.39
CA ALA A 43 -6.61 3.32 -4.93
C ALA A 43 -5.73 3.40 -3.69
N HIS A 44 -5.92 2.46 -2.76
CA HIS A 44 -5.12 2.28 -1.56
C HIS A 44 -4.38 0.96 -1.63
N SER A 45 -3.14 0.93 -1.15
CA SER A 45 -2.38 -0.30 -1.00
C SER A 45 -1.52 -0.21 0.26
N ILE A 46 -1.51 -1.29 1.02
CA ILE A 46 -0.59 -1.49 2.13
C ILE A 46 0.17 -2.79 1.89
N PHE A 47 1.50 -2.74 1.96
CA PHE A 47 2.36 -3.87 1.64
C PHE A 47 3.73 -3.73 2.27
N ILE A 48 4.47 -4.84 2.35
CA ILE A 48 5.86 -4.87 2.77
C ILE A 48 6.77 -5.07 1.55
N CYS A 49 7.91 -4.41 1.57
CA CYS A 49 9.00 -4.64 0.64
C CYS A 49 10.37 -4.61 1.34
N SER A 50 11.38 -5.14 0.67
CA SER A 50 12.80 -5.06 1.04
C SER A 50 13.36 -3.64 0.85
N ASP A 51 14.60 -3.41 1.28
CA ASP A 51 15.28 -2.13 1.09
C ASP A 51 15.59 -1.82 -0.38
N ASP A 52 15.96 -2.83 -1.16
CA ASP A 52 16.23 -2.68 -2.59
C ASP A 52 14.95 -2.34 -3.36
N GLU A 53 13.84 -3.01 -3.02
CA GLU A 53 12.52 -2.71 -3.59
C GLU A 53 12.04 -1.32 -3.19
N LEU A 54 12.20 -0.90 -1.92
CA LEU A 54 11.88 0.47 -1.50
C LEU A 54 12.71 1.52 -2.27
N HIS A 55 13.99 1.24 -2.49
CA HIS A 55 14.85 2.11 -3.27
C HIS A 55 14.34 2.27 -4.71
N ALA A 56 13.94 1.17 -5.36
CA ALA A 56 13.33 1.18 -6.70
C ALA A 56 11.99 1.91 -6.72
N ILE A 57 11.13 1.72 -5.70
CA ILE A 57 9.87 2.46 -5.57
C ILE A 57 10.13 3.97 -5.51
N LYS A 58 11.10 4.42 -4.70
CA LYS A 58 11.46 5.85 -4.61
C LYS A 58 12.01 6.41 -5.94
N GLU A 59 12.73 5.61 -6.73
CA GLU A 59 13.12 5.97 -8.10
C GLU A 59 11.92 6.14 -9.02
N HIS A 60 10.98 5.19 -9.01
CA HIS A 60 9.75 5.30 -9.81
C HIS A 60 8.94 6.54 -9.41
N LEU A 61 8.83 6.83 -8.11
CA LEU A 61 8.17 8.04 -7.61
C LEU A 61 8.82 9.32 -8.13
N SER A 62 10.14 9.40 -8.03
CA SER A 62 10.91 10.54 -8.51
C SER A 62 10.67 10.79 -10.01
N ASN A 63 10.71 9.73 -10.82
CA ASN A 63 10.52 9.82 -12.26
C ASN A 63 9.06 10.12 -12.66
N ILE A 64 8.08 9.47 -12.04
CA ILE A 64 6.66 9.59 -12.41
C ILE A 64 6.11 10.97 -12.05
N PHE A 65 6.46 11.47 -10.87
CA PHE A 65 5.96 12.74 -10.37
C PHE A 65 6.93 13.90 -10.61
N ASN A 66 8.07 13.65 -11.28
CA ASN A 66 9.12 14.62 -11.55
C ASN A 66 9.57 15.38 -10.29
N VAL A 67 9.88 14.63 -9.23
CA VAL A 67 10.32 15.17 -7.94
C VAL A 67 11.72 14.67 -7.59
N ASN A 68 12.51 15.46 -6.86
CA ASN A 68 13.82 15.01 -6.39
C ASN A 68 13.65 13.81 -5.42
N LYS A 69 14.28 12.68 -5.74
CA LYS A 69 14.29 11.46 -4.91
C LYS A 69 14.79 11.72 -3.49
N ASP A 70 15.81 12.57 -3.33
CA ASP A 70 16.39 12.87 -2.01
C ASP A 70 15.44 13.67 -1.11
N ALA A 71 14.43 14.31 -1.70
CA ALA A 71 13.36 14.97 -0.97
C ALA A 71 12.22 14.00 -0.59
N ILE A 72 12.24 12.74 -1.04
CA ILE A 72 11.25 11.73 -0.66
C ILE A 72 11.61 11.15 0.72
N GLY A 73 11.04 11.77 1.75
CA GLY A 73 11.15 11.35 3.14
C GLY A 73 10.42 10.04 3.45
N ASN A 74 10.14 9.80 4.73
CA ASN A 74 9.38 8.62 5.18
C ASN A 74 7.86 8.82 5.05
N GLU A 75 7.38 10.05 5.03
CA GLU A 75 5.97 10.34 4.83
C GLU A 75 5.81 11.63 4.02
N GLY A 76 4.69 11.73 3.32
CA GLY A 76 4.34 12.95 2.60
C GLY A 76 3.25 12.76 1.57
N VAL A 77 3.04 13.84 0.82
CA VAL A 77 2.16 13.87 -0.34
C VAL A 77 2.91 14.40 -1.54
N ILE A 78 2.89 13.63 -2.61
CA ILE A 78 3.46 13.97 -3.91
C ILE A 78 2.32 14.29 -4.87
N TYR A 79 2.53 15.29 -5.69
CA TYR A 79 1.66 15.63 -6.81
C TYR A 79 2.52 16.12 -7.98
N ASP A 80 1.94 16.26 -9.18
CA ASP A 80 2.60 16.65 -10.46
C ASP A 80 3.50 17.92 -10.47
N SER A 81 3.68 18.59 -9.32
CA SER A 81 4.53 19.78 -9.18
C SER A 81 5.17 19.95 -7.80
N GLY A 82 5.41 18.86 -7.05
CA GLY A 82 6.22 18.91 -5.82
C GLY A 82 5.81 17.95 -4.71
N ILE A 83 6.51 18.05 -3.58
CA ILE A 83 6.34 17.22 -2.38
C ILE A 83 5.93 18.11 -1.19
N VAL A 84 4.99 17.63 -0.38
CA VAL A 84 4.62 18.23 0.92
C VAL A 84 4.81 17.20 2.02
N HIS A 85 5.66 17.51 3.01
CA HIS A 85 5.83 16.69 4.22
C HIS A 85 4.74 17.04 5.26
N HIS A 86 4.12 16.03 5.88
CA HIS A 86 2.86 16.20 6.59
C HIS A 86 3.04 16.57 8.08
N PRO A 87 2.35 17.61 8.58
CA PRO A 87 1.27 17.39 9.54
C PRO A 87 0.04 18.28 9.20
N LEU A 88 -0.89 17.70 8.45
CA LEU A 88 -2.23 18.18 8.08
C LEU A 88 -2.25 19.45 7.19
N PHE A 89 -1.62 19.33 6.02
CA PHE A 89 -1.86 20.08 4.76
C PHE A 89 -2.11 21.60 4.86
N ARG A 90 -1.09 22.37 5.25
CA ARG A 90 -1.29 23.73 5.78
C ARG A 90 -1.63 24.86 4.81
N ASP A 91 -1.57 24.65 3.51
CA ASP A 91 -2.16 25.58 2.56
C ASP A 91 -3.00 24.76 1.59
N ALA A 92 -4.33 24.92 1.67
CA ALA A 92 -5.26 24.46 0.65
C ALA A 92 -5.01 25.28 -0.63
N ILE A 93 -3.85 25.08 -1.25
CA ILE A 93 -3.58 25.50 -2.60
C ILE A 93 -4.60 24.75 -3.43
N GLU A 94 -5.37 25.45 -4.24
CA GLU A 94 -6.33 24.87 -5.16
C GLU A 94 -5.55 23.90 -6.08
N ILE A 95 -5.53 22.62 -5.71
CA ILE A 95 -4.70 21.60 -6.35
C ILE A 95 -5.38 21.21 -7.67
N GLN A 96 -5.16 22.01 -8.71
CA GLN A 96 -5.51 21.69 -10.09
C GLN A 96 -4.56 20.64 -10.68
N LYS A 97 -4.37 19.50 -9.99
CA LYS A 97 -3.38 18.47 -10.40
C LYS A 97 -4.05 17.17 -10.76
N THR A 98 -3.51 16.49 -11.77
CA THR A 98 -4.07 15.28 -12.36
C THR A 98 -3.78 14.06 -11.51
N TYR A 99 -2.56 13.96 -10.97
CA TYR A 99 -2.13 12.83 -10.14
C TYR A 99 -1.59 13.27 -8.78
N SER A 100 -1.98 12.50 -7.77
CA SER A 100 -1.65 12.67 -6.36
C SER A 100 -1.24 11.32 -5.77
N LEU A 101 -0.33 11.35 -4.81
CA LEU A 101 0.08 10.21 -4.00
C LEU A 101 0.25 10.67 -2.55
N ILE A 102 -0.40 9.98 -1.63
CA ILE A 102 -0.09 10.02 -0.20
C ILE A 102 0.71 8.76 0.12
N TYR A 103 1.78 8.89 0.91
CA TYR A 103 2.62 7.76 1.24
C TYR A 103 3.16 7.83 2.67
N THR A 104 3.36 6.64 3.25
CA THR A 104 4.15 6.42 4.47
C THR A 104 5.05 5.20 4.27
N PHE A 105 6.30 5.30 4.71
CA PHE A 105 7.33 4.27 4.70
C PHE A 105 7.85 4.08 6.13
N THR A 106 7.58 2.92 6.71
CA THR A 106 7.94 2.61 8.09
C THR A 106 8.71 1.30 8.16
N LYS A 107 9.81 1.27 8.92
CA LYS A 107 10.48 0.00 9.21
C LYS A 107 9.59 -0.87 10.10
N SER A 108 9.15 -2.01 9.58
CA SER A 108 8.32 -2.98 10.30
C SER A 108 8.42 -4.35 9.64
N PHE A 109 8.07 -5.42 10.36
CA PHE A 109 7.97 -6.78 9.81
C PHE A 109 9.24 -7.27 9.08
N LYS A 110 10.42 -6.87 9.58
CA LYS A 110 11.75 -7.12 8.95
C LYS A 110 11.95 -6.55 7.54
N GLY A 111 11.05 -5.68 7.11
CA GLY A 111 11.15 -4.94 5.85
C GLY A 111 10.73 -3.49 6.03
N ASN A 112 10.13 -2.95 4.99
CA ASN A 112 9.54 -1.63 4.96
C ASN A 112 8.04 -1.79 4.72
N LEU A 113 7.23 -1.41 5.71
CA LEU A 113 5.80 -1.25 5.56
C LEU A 113 5.52 0.02 4.78
N ILE A 114 4.80 -0.15 3.68
CA ILE A 114 4.45 0.89 2.73
C ILE A 114 2.93 1.05 2.77
N ASP A 115 2.44 2.26 3.02
CA ASP A 115 1.01 2.62 2.97
C ASP A 115 0.84 3.76 1.96
N LEU A 116 0.09 3.51 0.88
CA LEU A 116 -0.03 4.41 -0.27
C LEU A 116 -1.47 4.65 -0.65
N VAL A 117 -1.83 5.90 -0.95
CA VAL A 117 -3.09 6.26 -1.60
C VAL A 117 -2.80 7.07 -2.86
N THR A 118 -3.29 6.65 -4.03
CA THR A 118 -3.01 7.34 -5.30
C THR A 118 -4.15 7.26 -6.29
N ASN A 119 -4.29 8.27 -7.15
CA ASN A 119 -5.16 8.23 -8.32
C ASN A 119 -4.41 8.00 -9.65
N SER A 120 -3.09 7.72 -9.59
CA SER A 120 -2.28 7.46 -10.78
C SER A 120 -2.29 5.98 -11.16
N SER A 121 -3.01 5.64 -12.23
CA SER A 121 -2.99 4.28 -12.80
C SER A 121 -1.60 3.89 -13.29
N PHE A 122 -0.85 4.82 -13.87
CA PHE A 122 0.53 4.55 -14.29
C PHE A 122 1.43 4.16 -13.11
N PHE A 123 1.28 4.83 -11.97
CA PHE A 123 2.03 4.48 -10.77
C PHE A 123 1.59 3.11 -10.21
N VAL A 124 0.29 2.83 -10.13
CA VAL A 124 -0.22 1.51 -9.69
C VAL A 124 0.35 0.37 -10.54
N GLU A 125 0.31 0.50 -11.87
CA GLU A 125 0.86 -0.52 -12.78
C GLU A 125 2.38 -0.66 -12.63
N THR A 126 3.09 0.44 -12.40
CA THR A 126 4.54 0.41 -12.16
C THR A 126 4.87 -0.37 -10.88
N ILE A 127 4.12 -0.17 -9.80
CA ILE A 127 4.33 -0.87 -8.53
C ILE A 127 3.99 -2.37 -8.66
N LYS A 128 2.88 -2.70 -9.32
CA LYS A 128 2.53 -4.11 -9.59
C LYS A 128 3.56 -4.82 -10.46
N SER A 129 4.12 -4.11 -11.43
CA SER A 129 5.14 -4.65 -12.34
C SER A 129 6.55 -4.70 -11.73
N ALA A 130 6.76 -4.10 -10.55
CA ALA A 130 8.06 -4.05 -9.89
C ALA A 130 8.50 -5.41 -9.33
N GLY A 131 7.63 -6.42 -9.33
CA GLY A 131 7.95 -7.78 -8.86
C GLY A 131 8.23 -7.84 -7.37
N ILE A 132 7.53 -6.99 -6.59
CA ILE A 132 7.66 -6.94 -5.14
C ILE A 132 7.26 -8.30 -4.59
N LYS A 133 8.14 -8.91 -3.79
CA LYS A 133 7.89 -10.24 -3.26
C LYS A 133 6.79 -10.22 -2.20
N GLU A 134 5.91 -11.22 -2.27
CA GLU A 134 4.87 -11.41 -1.28
C GLU A 134 5.49 -11.88 0.05
N PRO A 135 5.23 -11.19 1.17
CA PRO A 135 5.73 -11.62 2.46
C PRO A 135 4.93 -12.84 2.93
N VAL A 136 5.58 -13.99 3.06
CA VAL A 136 4.95 -15.21 3.60
C VAL A 136 4.88 -15.14 5.14
N PRO A 137 3.81 -15.66 5.77
CA PRO A 137 3.61 -15.53 7.21
C PRO A 137 4.79 -16.05 8.06
N TRP A 138 5.39 -17.17 7.69
CA TRP A 138 6.50 -17.79 8.42
C TRP A 138 7.83 -17.04 8.31
N ASP A 139 8.03 -16.21 7.28
CA ASP A 139 9.22 -15.37 7.18
C ASP A 139 9.06 -14.08 8.01
N VAL A 140 7.83 -13.54 8.02
CA VAL A 140 7.49 -12.34 8.80
C VAL A 140 7.48 -12.65 10.30
N PHE A 141 6.86 -13.78 10.69
CA PHE A 141 6.72 -14.21 12.07
C PHE A 141 7.33 -15.61 12.28
N PRO A 142 8.67 -15.77 12.21
CA PRO A 142 9.29 -17.09 12.34
C PRO A 142 9.24 -17.67 13.75
N GLU A 143 8.93 -16.84 14.74
CA GLU A 143 8.72 -17.27 16.13
C GLU A 143 7.27 -17.71 16.37
N LEU A 144 6.37 -17.53 15.40
CA LEU A 144 5.00 -18.01 15.50
C LEU A 144 4.96 -19.52 15.31
N GLU A 145 4.38 -20.22 16.28
CA GLU A 145 4.06 -21.64 16.20
C GLU A 145 2.57 -21.80 15.84
N PRO A 146 2.21 -22.16 14.59
CA PRO A 146 0.82 -22.16 14.16
C PRO A 146 -0.08 -23.13 14.96
N ASP A 147 0.48 -24.23 15.45
CA ASP A 147 -0.26 -25.29 16.18
C ASP A 147 -0.69 -24.89 17.60
N THR A 148 0.01 -23.91 18.19
CA THR A 148 -0.18 -23.53 19.60
C THR A 148 -0.72 -22.12 19.75
N PHE A 149 -0.79 -21.36 18.65
CA PHE A 149 -1.23 -19.99 18.66
C PHE A 149 -2.75 -19.90 18.74
N GLY A 150 -3.24 -19.03 19.62
CA GLY A 150 -4.66 -18.74 19.77
C GLY A 150 -5.15 -17.75 18.72
N SER A 151 -5.80 -16.68 19.18
CA SER A 151 -6.32 -15.65 18.29
C SER A 151 -5.23 -14.72 17.74
N LEU A 152 -5.41 -14.26 16.50
CA LEU A 152 -4.67 -13.12 15.95
C LEU A 152 -4.89 -11.90 16.87
N GLN A 153 -3.80 -11.22 17.24
CA GLN A 153 -3.87 -9.99 18.03
C GLN A 153 -2.66 -9.09 17.77
N GLY A 154 -2.84 -7.78 17.93
CA GLY A 154 -1.76 -6.80 17.85
C GLY A 154 -1.16 -6.69 16.45
N GLU A 155 0.17 -6.68 16.36
CA GLU A 155 0.87 -6.54 15.06
C GLU A 155 0.61 -7.70 14.10
N LEU A 156 0.40 -8.91 14.62
CA LEU A 156 0.06 -10.07 13.80
C LEU A 156 -1.32 -9.93 13.16
N GLU A 157 -2.33 -9.55 13.95
CA GLU A 157 -3.69 -9.28 13.44
C GLU A 157 -3.67 -8.17 12.39
N PHE A 158 -2.98 -7.06 12.68
CA PHE A 158 -2.84 -5.97 11.72
C PHE A 158 -2.23 -6.44 10.40
N TRP A 159 -1.11 -7.15 10.45
CA TRP A 159 -0.43 -7.67 9.26
C TRP A 159 -1.32 -8.65 8.50
N TRP A 160 -1.98 -9.56 9.21
CA TRP A 160 -2.83 -10.59 8.64
C TRP A 160 -4.01 -9.98 7.89
N GLU A 161 -4.75 -9.08 8.54
CA GLU A 161 -5.95 -8.46 7.97
C GLU A 161 -5.63 -7.42 6.88
N SER A 162 -4.52 -6.68 7.02
CA SER A 162 -4.22 -5.57 6.12
C SER A 162 -3.42 -5.99 4.89
N ILE A 163 -2.59 -7.03 5.01
CA ILE A 163 -1.61 -7.40 3.96
C ILE A 163 -1.87 -8.81 3.45
N TRP A 164 -1.87 -9.80 4.34
CA TRP A 164 -1.93 -11.20 3.95
C TRP A 164 -3.30 -11.61 3.40
N SER A 165 -4.37 -11.37 4.15
CA SER A 165 -5.73 -11.76 3.80
C SER A 165 -6.18 -11.16 2.47
N PRO A 166 -6.00 -9.85 2.18
CA PRO A 166 -6.33 -9.29 0.87
C PRO A 166 -5.57 -9.95 -0.28
N PHE A 167 -4.28 -10.24 -0.09
CA PHE A 167 -3.47 -10.96 -1.08
C PHE A 167 -3.99 -12.38 -1.30
N TRP A 168 -4.16 -13.14 -0.22
CA TRP A 168 -4.63 -14.52 -0.26
C TRP A 168 -6.00 -14.65 -0.94
N HIS A 169 -6.90 -13.72 -0.63
CA HIS A 169 -8.24 -13.68 -1.23
C HIS A 169 -8.24 -13.28 -2.70
N SER A 170 -7.23 -12.55 -3.18
CA SER A 170 -7.09 -12.19 -4.58
C SER A 170 -6.70 -13.36 -5.49
N LEU A 171 -6.12 -14.42 -4.90
CA LEU A 171 -5.72 -15.62 -5.62
C LEU A 171 -6.91 -16.57 -5.82
N SER A 172 -6.99 -17.19 -7.00
CA SER A 172 -7.86 -18.33 -7.26
C SER A 172 -7.44 -19.57 -6.46
N PRO A 173 -8.30 -20.59 -6.32
CA PRO A 173 -7.95 -21.82 -5.60
C PRO A 173 -6.68 -22.52 -6.11
N ASP A 174 -6.47 -22.54 -7.42
CA ASP A 174 -5.28 -23.15 -8.02
C ASP A 174 -4.02 -22.32 -7.70
N GLU A 175 -4.11 -21.00 -7.83
CA GLU A 175 -3.00 -20.08 -7.48
C GLU A 175 -2.63 -20.14 -6.00
N ARG A 176 -3.61 -20.31 -5.10
CA ARG A 176 -3.36 -20.50 -3.66
C ARG A 176 -2.55 -21.76 -3.41
N ASN A 177 -2.92 -22.87 -4.03
CA ASN A 177 -2.17 -24.11 -3.87
C ASN A 177 -0.76 -24.00 -4.44
N ASP A 178 -0.62 -23.44 -5.64
CA ASP A 178 0.68 -23.20 -6.29
C ASP A 178 1.56 -22.29 -5.43
N PHE A 179 1.00 -21.24 -4.84
CA PHE A 179 1.70 -20.34 -3.92
C PHE A 179 2.24 -21.09 -2.70
N LEU A 180 1.41 -21.92 -2.06
CA LEU A 180 1.81 -22.69 -0.88
C LEU A 180 2.90 -23.71 -1.22
N VAL A 181 2.83 -24.36 -2.38
CA VAL A 181 3.85 -25.32 -2.84
C VAL A 181 5.16 -24.59 -3.15
N LYS A 182 5.11 -23.51 -3.95
CA LYS A 182 6.28 -22.72 -4.34
C LYS A 182 7.05 -22.20 -3.13
N ASN A 183 6.36 -21.81 -2.07
CA ASN A 183 6.97 -21.24 -0.87
C ASN A 183 7.21 -22.27 0.25
N ASN A 184 7.05 -23.58 -0.03
CA ASN A 184 7.30 -24.67 0.93
C ASN A 184 6.48 -24.57 2.24
N ALA A 185 5.21 -24.19 2.14
CA ALA A 185 4.32 -24.10 3.30
C ALA A 185 4.18 -25.46 4.00
N THR A 186 4.49 -25.51 5.29
CA THR A 186 4.33 -26.71 6.12
C THR A 186 2.84 -27.02 6.32
N PRO A 187 2.47 -28.28 6.66
CA PRO A 187 1.08 -28.63 6.98
C PRO A 187 0.45 -27.72 8.04
N GLN A 188 1.20 -27.37 9.08
CA GLN A 188 0.77 -26.48 10.17
C GLN A 188 0.38 -25.10 9.65
N TRP A 189 1.22 -24.52 8.80
CA TRP A 189 0.93 -23.21 8.21
C TRP A 189 -0.25 -23.25 7.24
N ARG A 190 -0.44 -24.36 6.52
CA ARG A 190 -1.61 -24.54 5.64
C ARG A 190 -2.90 -24.55 6.45
N GLU A 191 -2.96 -25.36 7.52
CA GLU A 191 -4.11 -25.42 8.42
C GLU A 191 -4.40 -24.07 9.09
N PHE A 192 -3.35 -23.37 9.54
CA PHE A 192 -3.49 -22.04 10.14
C PHE A 192 -4.04 -21.01 9.15
N ILE A 193 -3.56 -21.02 7.91
CA ILE A 193 -4.09 -20.14 6.85
C ILE A 193 -5.56 -20.48 6.56
N GLU A 194 -5.92 -21.76 6.45
CA GLU A 194 -7.30 -22.21 6.22
C GLU A 194 -8.24 -21.82 7.38
N PHE A 195 -7.75 -21.80 8.61
CA PHE A 195 -8.55 -21.40 9.77
C PHE A 195 -8.80 -19.88 9.83
N HIS A 196 -7.85 -19.08 9.34
CA HIS A 196 -7.87 -17.62 9.44
C HIS A 196 -8.19 -16.89 8.13
N CYS A 197 -8.60 -17.59 7.05
CA CYS A 197 -8.95 -17.01 5.75
C CYS A 197 -10.21 -17.65 5.16
#